data_AF-A0A2U3EEI2-F1
#
_entry.id   AF-A0A2U3EEI2-F1
#
_cell.length_a   1.000
_cell.length_b   1.000
_cell.length_c   1.000
_cell.angle_alpha   90.00
_cell.angle_beta   90.00
_cell.angle_gamma   90.00
#
_symmetry.space_group_name_H-M   'P 1'
#
loop_
_entity.id
_entity.type
_entity.pdbx_description
1 polymer ?
#
loop_
_entity_poly.entity_id
_entity_poly.type
_entity_poly.pdbx_seq_one_letter_code
_entity_poly.pdbx_strand_id
1 'polypeptide(L)'
;MRMPSRSSAIVLLVTALLAFVWPACALTTLDDDDLRQIPSPGDDFDIHDGKLLAPILIPRVPGTEGSEKTQRHFADFFKSNLPEWQLLWQNSTSRTPVTGDRDVPFANLIFRRDPPGAPTGEVSRLTLVAHFDSKYEPTGFIGATDSAAPCAMLMHVARSIESALKAKWSEEGEHDGLDVAHGVQIVLLDGEEAFLHWTDDDSLYGARSLAAEWESHFHPSMSTYRTPLDSISLFVLLDLLGSAGPKIPSYFLTTHWAYKNMATIEKRMRDLGLLETKPTHAFLPEAEKHSGEFSAWMSISDDHVPFMHRGVDILHVIPSPFPEVWHKMEDDGEHLDLPTTRDWAKIVTAFTAEWMDLKGHMPKQSSTKQKRSVTTAATSSKTEL
;
A
#
# COMPACT_ATOMS: atom_id res chain seq x y z
N MET A 1 -21.75 -58.55 -9.70
CA MET A 1 -21.06 -57.28 -9.39
C MET A 1 -19.66 -57.61 -8.86
N ARG A 2 -18.60 -57.35 -9.65
CA ARG A 2 -17.21 -57.51 -9.21
C ARG A 2 -16.78 -56.21 -8.51
N MET A 3 -16.35 -56.29 -7.26
CA MET A 3 -15.68 -55.17 -6.58
C MET A 3 -14.35 -54.85 -7.29
N PRO A 4 -14.00 -53.56 -7.46
CA PRO A 4 -12.71 -53.20 -8.03
C PRO A 4 -11.58 -53.58 -7.08
N SER A 5 -10.44 -54.00 -7.65
CA SER A 5 -9.28 -54.44 -6.89
C SER A 5 -8.65 -53.27 -6.13
N ARG A 6 -8.11 -53.55 -4.93
CA ARG A 6 -7.47 -52.57 -4.04
C ARG A 6 -6.34 -51.76 -4.72
N SER A 7 -5.77 -52.27 -5.81
CA SER A 7 -4.70 -51.59 -6.55
C SER A 7 -5.19 -50.40 -7.39
N SER A 8 -6.43 -50.42 -7.89
CA SER A 8 -6.99 -49.30 -8.66
C SER A 8 -7.40 -48.11 -7.79
N ALA A 9 -7.75 -48.36 -6.52
CA ALA A 9 -8.11 -47.30 -5.57
C ALA A 9 -6.89 -46.48 -5.12
N ILE A 10 -5.70 -47.10 -5.03
CA ILE A 10 -4.47 -46.42 -4.63
C ILE A 10 -3.95 -45.52 -5.76
N VAL A 11 -4.04 -45.96 -7.01
CA VAL A 11 -3.63 -45.13 -8.18
C VAL A 11 -4.53 -43.91 -8.33
N LEU A 12 -5.85 -44.04 -8.09
CA LEU A 12 -6.77 -42.90 -8.10
C LEU A 12 -6.55 -41.94 -6.92
N LEU A 13 -6.13 -42.43 -5.76
CA LEU A 13 -5.82 -41.56 -4.61
C LEU A 13 -4.53 -40.75 -4.85
N VAL A 14 -3.53 -41.34 -5.50
CA VAL A 14 -2.26 -40.67 -5.79
C VAL A 14 -2.42 -39.62 -6.91
N THR A 15 -3.25 -39.86 -7.92
CA THR A 15 -3.58 -38.82 -8.92
C THR A 15 -4.48 -37.73 -8.37
N ALA A 16 -5.37 -38.02 -7.43
CA ALA A 16 -6.15 -37.00 -6.73
C ALA A 16 -5.31 -36.14 -5.77
N LEU A 17 -4.29 -36.72 -5.12
CA LEU A 17 -3.36 -35.98 -4.26
C LEU A 17 -2.37 -35.10 -5.04
N LEU A 18 -2.05 -35.44 -6.29
CA LEU A 18 -1.25 -34.60 -7.18
C LEU A 18 -2.04 -33.44 -7.80
N ALA A 19 -3.38 -33.48 -7.77
CA ALA A 19 -4.26 -32.39 -8.21
C ALA A 19 -4.54 -31.35 -7.11
N PHE A 20 -4.07 -31.59 -5.87
CA PHE A 20 -4.09 -30.63 -4.76
C PHE A 20 -2.70 -30.06 -4.46
N VAL A 21 -1.80 -30.06 -5.44
CA VAL A 21 -0.73 -29.07 -5.45
C VAL A 21 -1.41 -27.78 -5.90
N TRP A 22 -2.00 -27.03 -4.96
CA TRP A 22 -2.10 -25.60 -5.16
C TRP A 22 -0.69 -25.17 -5.59
N PRO A 23 -0.52 -24.48 -6.73
CA PRO A 23 0.67 -23.70 -6.88
C PRO A 23 0.62 -22.76 -5.69
N ALA A 24 1.45 -23.01 -4.67
CA ALA A 24 1.94 -21.91 -3.87
C ALA A 24 2.41 -20.94 -4.94
N CYS A 25 1.68 -19.83 -5.13
CA CYS A 25 2.10 -18.76 -6.01
C CYS A 25 3.50 -18.42 -5.55
N ALA A 26 4.50 -18.97 -6.23
CA ALA A 26 5.87 -18.68 -5.95
C ALA A 26 5.99 -17.26 -6.46
N LEU A 27 5.78 -16.30 -5.56
CA LEU A 27 5.93 -14.89 -5.87
C LEU A 27 7.29 -14.76 -6.56
N THR A 28 7.27 -14.32 -7.80
CA THR A 28 8.48 -14.20 -8.59
C THR A 28 9.28 -13.06 -7.98
N THR A 29 10.38 -13.44 -7.36
CA THR A 29 11.27 -12.45 -6.74
C THR A 29 11.93 -11.61 -7.82
N LEU A 30 11.92 -10.28 -7.63
CA LEU A 30 12.67 -9.36 -8.49
C LEU A 30 14.15 -9.73 -8.39
N ASP A 31 14.89 -9.65 -9.48
CA ASP A 31 16.35 -9.78 -9.39
C ASP A 31 16.99 -8.46 -8.89
N ASP A 32 18.28 -8.49 -8.63
CA ASP A 32 18.99 -7.31 -8.10
C ASP A 32 19.02 -6.17 -9.12
N ASP A 33 18.94 -6.45 -10.42
CA ASP A 33 18.93 -5.43 -11.47
C ASP A 33 17.57 -4.75 -11.55
N ASP A 34 16.48 -5.49 -11.39
CA ASP A 34 15.13 -4.95 -11.22
C ASP A 34 15.01 -4.11 -9.93
N LEU A 35 15.56 -4.57 -8.80
CA LEU A 35 15.58 -3.79 -7.56
C LEU A 35 16.31 -2.46 -7.73
N ARG A 36 17.42 -2.44 -8.49
CA ARG A 36 18.14 -1.21 -8.85
C ARG A 36 17.32 -0.27 -9.74
N GLN A 37 16.30 -0.77 -10.45
CA GLN A 37 15.41 0.05 -11.27
C GLN A 37 14.28 0.72 -10.47
N ILE A 38 14.01 0.27 -9.24
CA ILE A 38 12.96 0.85 -8.39
C ILE A 38 13.27 2.33 -8.10
N PRO A 39 12.42 3.27 -8.57
CA PRO A 39 12.68 4.70 -8.43
C PRO A 39 12.48 5.17 -7.00
N SER A 40 13.38 6.06 -6.57
CA SER A 40 13.11 6.92 -5.41
C SER A 40 12.03 7.95 -5.80
N PRO A 41 11.12 8.31 -4.88
CA PRO A 41 10.21 9.44 -5.09
C PRO A 41 10.95 10.78 -5.24
N GLY A 42 12.21 10.90 -4.78
CA GLY A 42 13.02 12.10 -4.98
C GLY A 42 12.37 13.36 -4.41
N ASP A 43 12.30 14.42 -5.23
CA ASP A 43 11.74 15.72 -4.84
C ASP A 43 10.21 15.72 -4.76
N ASP A 44 9.52 14.67 -5.22
CA ASP A 44 8.07 14.61 -5.10
C ASP A 44 7.57 14.52 -3.65
N PHE A 45 8.47 14.15 -2.73
CA PHE A 45 8.25 14.11 -1.29
C PHE A 45 8.82 15.33 -0.56
N ASP A 46 9.28 16.36 -1.27
CA ASP A 46 9.58 17.64 -0.62
C ASP A 46 8.31 18.17 0.09
N ILE A 47 8.48 18.68 1.31
CA ILE A 47 7.36 19.07 2.19
C ILE A 47 6.77 20.44 1.83
N HIS A 48 7.46 21.22 1.01
CA HIS A 48 7.04 22.57 0.61
C HIS A 48 6.56 22.62 -0.83
N ASP A 49 7.24 21.92 -1.76
CA ASP A 49 6.93 21.98 -3.19
C ASP A 49 6.81 20.61 -3.89
N GLY A 50 6.97 19.52 -3.14
CA GLY A 50 6.89 18.16 -3.66
C GLY A 50 5.50 17.83 -4.18
N LYS A 51 5.40 17.26 -5.38
CA LYS A 51 4.12 17.10 -6.09
C LYS A 51 3.18 16.07 -5.50
N LEU A 52 3.67 15.15 -4.66
CA LEU A 52 2.86 14.09 -4.07
C LEU A 52 2.52 14.37 -2.60
N LEU A 53 3.48 14.90 -1.84
CA LEU A 53 3.34 15.08 -0.40
C LEU A 53 2.86 16.49 0.00
N ALA A 54 3.51 17.55 -0.46
CA ALA A 54 3.20 18.92 -0.02
C ALA A 54 1.72 19.32 -0.19
N PRO A 55 1.00 18.96 -1.28
CA PRO A 55 -0.41 19.34 -1.47
C PRO A 55 -1.37 18.77 -0.42
N ILE A 56 -0.99 17.68 0.26
CA ILE A 56 -1.82 17.00 1.24
C ILE A 56 -1.34 17.22 2.69
N LEU A 57 -0.24 17.95 2.89
CA LEU A 57 0.20 18.45 4.21
C LEU A 57 -0.65 19.66 4.67
N ILE A 58 -1.96 19.44 4.74
CA ILE A 58 -2.97 20.41 5.18
C ILE A 58 -3.99 19.70 6.10
N PRO A 59 -4.69 20.43 6.99
CA PRO A 59 -5.83 19.87 7.70
C PRO A 59 -6.91 19.43 6.71
N ARG A 60 -7.36 18.18 6.82
CA ARG A 60 -8.19 17.50 5.83
C ARG A 60 -9.27 16.63 6.48
N VAL A 61 -9.83 17.12 7.58
CA VAL A 61 -11.00 16.54 8.29
C VAL A 61 -12.17 16.29 7.33
N PRO A 62 -12.91 15.16 7.45
CA PRO A 62 -14.01 14.84 6.55
C PRO A 62 -15.07 15.95 6.46
N GLY A 63 -15.52 16.23 5.23
CA GLY A 63 -16.51 17.28 4.94
C GLY A 63 -15.99 18.72 5.02
N THR A 64 -14.67 18.94 5.11
CA THR A 64 -14.05 20.28 5.06
C THR A 64 -13.47 20.60 3.68
N GLU A 65 -13.17 21.88 3.41
CA GLU A 65 -12.50 22.31 2.17
C GLU A 65 -11.12 21.62 1.98
N GLY A 66 -10.42 21.34 3.08
CA GLY A 66 -9.12 20.65 3.04
C GLY A 66 -9.23 19.19 2.61
N SER A 67 -10.27 18.48 3.07
CA SER A 67 -10.60 17.13 2.59
C SER A 67 -10.90 17.18 1.09
N GLU A 68 -11.77 18.07 0.62
CA GLU A 68 -12.06 18.21 -0.81
C GLU A 68 -10.82 18.56 -1.66
N LYS A 69 -9.93 19.42 -1.17
CA LYS A 69 -8.66 19.76 -1.86
C LYS A 69 -7.77 18.53 -2.00
N THR A 70 -7.67 17.73 -0.94
CA THR A 70 -6.89 16.49 -0.92
C THR A 70 -7.46 15.46 -1.89
N GLN A 71 -8.78 15.25 -1.86
CA GLN A 71 -9.50 14.39 -2.79
C GLN A 71 -9.29 14.81 -4.27
N ARG A 72 -9.39 16.11 -4.56
CA ARG A 72 -9.10 16.66 -5.90
C ARG A 72 -7.65 16.42 -6.32
N HIS A 73 -6.70 16.62 -5.40
CA HIS A 73 -5.29 16.37 -5.67
C HIS A 73 -5.03 14.94 -6.13
N PHE A 74 -5.60 13.94 -5.44
CA PHE A 74 -5.50 12.54 -5.86
C PHE A 74 -6.15 12.29 -7.22
N ALA A 75 -7.40 12.73 -7.40
CA ALA A 75 -8.12 12.52 -8.65
C ALA A 75 -7.40 13.14 -9.86
N ASP A 76 -6.89 14.36 -9.72
CA ASP A 76 -6.16 15.07 -10.76
C ASP A 76 -4.80 14.41 -11.05
N PHE A 77 -4.08 13.97 -10.02
CA PHE A 77 -2.82 13.25 -10.19
C PHE A 77 -3.00 11.99 -11.04
N PHE A 78 -3.94 11.12 -10.67
CA PHE A 78 -4.19 9.88 -11.41
C PHE A 78 -4.71 10.17 -12.81
N LYS A 79 -5.64 11.11 -12.98
CA LYS A 79 -6.15 11.49 -14.30
C LYS A 79 -5.07 12.02 -15.23
N SER A 80 -4.15 12.84 -14.73
CA SER A 80 -3.10 13.48 -15.54
C SER A 80 -1.91 12.58 -15.82
N ASN A 81 -1.55 11.69 -14.88
CA ASN A 81 -0.30 10.91 -14.96
C ASN A 81 -0.54 9.42 -15.22
N LEU A 82 -1.73 8.91 -14.91
CA LEU A 82 -2.06 7.49 -14.88
C LEU A 82 -3.43 7.20 -15.54
N PRO A 83 -3.65 7.57 -16.81
CA PRO A 83 -4.96 7.52 -17.46
C PRO A 83 -5.54 6.10 -17.62
N GLU A 84 -4.73 5.05 -17.46
CA GLU A 84 -5.19 3.65 -17.48
C GLU A 84 -5.71 3.17 -16.11
N TRP A 85 -5.54 3.97 -15.06
CA TRP A 85 -6.09 3.66 -13.73
C TRP A 85 -7.52 4.18 -13.65
N GLN A 86 -8.46 3.28 -13.33
CA GLN A 86 -9.85 3.63 -13.13
C GLN A 86 -10.05 4.23 -11.74
N LEU A 87 -10.54 5.47 -11.68
CA LEU A 87 -11.02 6.08 -10.44
C LEU A 87 -12.49 5.73 -10.20
N LEU A 88 -12.78 5.18 -9.02
CA LEU A 88 -14.10 4.92 -8.48
C LEU A 88 -14.25 5.67 -7.16
N TRP A 89 -15.44 6.21 -6.92
CA TRP A 89 -15.80 6.85 -5.66
C TRP A 89 -16.77 5.96 -4.90
N GLN A 90 -16.57 5.83 -3.60
CA GLN A 90 -17.59 5.30 -2.71
C GLN A 90 -17.96 6.39 -1.70
N ASN A 91 -19.18 6.90 -1.82
CA ASN A 91 -19.67 8.00 -1.02
C ASN A 91 -20.64 7.49 0.05
N SER A 92 -20.46 7.96 1.27
CA SER A 92 -21.35 7.67 2.38
C SER A 92 -21.55 8.89 3.26
N THR A 93 -22.47 8.78 4.22
CA THR A 93 -22.72 9.82 5.22
C THR A 93 -22.95 9.16 6.56
N SER A 94 -22.40 9.74 7.62
CA SER A 94 -22.65 9.28 8.99
C SER A 94 -22.79 10.44 9.96
N ARG A 95 -23.47 10.20 11.08
CA ARG A 95 -23.47 11.10 12.23
C ARG A 95 -22.19 10.92 13.02
N THR A 96 -21.70 12.00 13.61
CA THR A 96 -20.52 11.99 14.47
C THR A 96 -20.87 12.58 15.84
N PRO A 97 -20.14 12.24 16.91
CA PRO A 97 -20.42 12.79 18.24
C PRO A 97 -20.33 14.32 18.33
N VAL A 98 -19.61 14.97 17.42
CA VAL A 98 -19.35 16.43 17.47
C VAL A 98 -20.21 17.26 16.53
N THR A 99 -20.93 16.64 15.59
CA THR A 99 -21.74 17.34 14.57
C THR A 99 -23.23 17.40 14.89
N GLY A 100 -23.67 16.84 16.02
CA GLY A 100 -25.07 16.82 16.42
C GLY A 100 -25.93 16.05 15.42
N ASP A 101 -27.00 16.67 14.91
CA ASP A 101 -27.89 16.05 13.91
C ASP A 101 -27.41 16.19 12.47
N ARG A 102 -26.26 16.86 12.23
CA ARG A 102 -25.70 17.04 10.89
C ARG A 102 -24.90 15.81 10.47
N ASP A 103 -25.30 15.22 9.36
CA ASP A 103 -24.53 14.16 8.69
C ASP A 103 -23.24 14.74 8.11
N VAL A 104 -22.15 14.01 8.33
CA VAL A 104 -20.83 14.27 7.74
C VAL A 104 -20.68 13.40 6.49
N PRO A 105 -20.30 13.98 5.33
CA PRO A 105 -20.01 13.20 4.14
C PRO A 105 -18.61 12.57 4.26
N PHE A 106 -18.50 11.32 3.83
CA PHE A 106 -17.25 10.58 3.69
C PHE A 106 -17.15 10.07 2.25
N ALA A 107 -15.99 10.19 1.63
CA ALA A 107 -15.78 9.78 0.24
C ALA A 107 -14.45 9.02 0.09
N ASN A 108 -14.55 7.70 0.02
CA ASN A 108 -13.41 6.84 -0.28
C ASN A 108 -13.06 6.93 -1.77
N LEU A 109 -11.77 6.97 -2.09
CA LEU A 109 -11.26 6.93 -3.47
C LEU A 109 -10.62 5.58 -3.74
N ILE A 110 -11.04 4.92 -4.81
CA ILE A 110 -10.52 3.63 -5.24
C ILE A 110 -9.93 3.77 -6.64
N PHE A 111 -8.63 3.55 -6.78
CA PHE A 111 -7.92 3.56 -8.05
C PHE A 111 -7.58 2.12 -8.44
N ARG A 112 -8.16 1.61 -9.52
CA ARG A 112 -7.96 0.23 -9.99
C ARG A 112 -7.13 0.18 -11.26
N ARG A 113 -6.19 -0.75 -11.31
CA ARG A 113 -5.40 -1.06 -12.50
C ARG A 113 -5.40 -2.56 -12.74
N ASP A 114 -6.25 -2.95 -13.68
CA ASP A 114 -6.43 -4.34 -14.09
C ASP A 114 -5.79 -4.59 -15.47
N PRO A 115 -5.48 -5.84 -15.82
CA PRO A 115 -5.05 -6.19 -17.17
C PRO A 115 -6.10 -5.76 -18.20
N PRO A 116 -5.70 -5.20 -19.36
CA PRO A 116 -6.64 -4.81 -20.40
C PRO A 116 -7.51 -5.99 -20.86
N GLY A 117 -8.82 -5.76 -20.95
CA GLY A 117 -9.79 -6.78 -21.38
C GLY A 117 -10.19 -7.81 -20.32
N ALA A 118 -9.63 -7.76 -19.11
CA ALA A 118 -10.00 -8.66 -18.04
C ALA A 118 -11.49 -8.48 -17.62
N PRO A 119 -12.28 -9.57 -17.55
CA PRO A 119 -13.69 -9.46 -17.18
C PRO A 119 -13.92 -9.05 -15.71
N THR A 120 -15.03 -8.38 -15.45
CA THR A 120 -15.49 -8.09 -14.07
C THR A 120 -15.67 -9.39 -13.29
N GLY A 121 -15.09 -9.43 -12.09
CA GLY A 121 -15.17 -10.59 -11.20
C GLY A 121 -14.16 -11.71 -11.51
N GLU A 122 -13.28 -11.53 -12.50
CA GLU A 122 -12.18 -12.46 -12.83
C GLU A 122 -10.79 -11.93 -12.43
N VAL A 123 -10.73 -10.79 -11.74
CA VAL A 123 -9.47 -10.14 -11.35
C VAL A 123 -9.25 -10.22 -9.85
N SER A 124 -8.13 -10.83 -9.46
CA SER A 124 -7.56 -10.77 -8.12
C SER A 124 -6.72 -9.50 -7.97
N ARG A 125 -6.88 -8.74 -6.89
CA ARG A 125 -6.23 -7.43 -6.71
C ARG A 125 -5.41 -7.38 -5.45
N LEU A 126 -4.12 -7.04 -5.58
CA LEU A 126 -3.38 -6.52 -4.44
C LEU A 126 -3.98 -5.17 -4.07
N THR A 127 -4.37 -5.01 -2.81
CA THR A 127 -5.07 -3.81 -2.34
C THR A 127 -4.18 -3.04 -1.39
N LEU A 128 -3.62 -1.92 -1.86
CA LEU A 128 -2.79 -1.03 -1.06
C LEU A 128 -3.66 0.07 -0.48
N VAL A 129 -3.56 0.31 0.83
CA VAL A 129 -4.52 1.15 1.55
C VAL A 129 -3.82 2.11 2.49
N ALA A 130 -4.37 3.31 2.58
CA ALA A 130 -4.10 4.30 3.62
C ALA A 130 -5.37 5.13 3.83
N HIS A 131 -5.56 5.71 5.00
CA HIS A 131 -6.56 6.76 5.17
C HIS A 131 -5.97 8.11 4.77
N PHE A 132 -6.80 8.99 4.20
CA PHE A 132 -6.36 10.33 3.80
C PHE A 132 -6.94 11.44 4.66
N ASP A 133 -7.93 11.17 5.52
CA ASP A 133 -8.41 12.20 6.42
C ASP A 133 -7.33 12.59 7.45
N SER A 134 -7.58 13.67 8.16
CA SER A 134 -6.79 14.05 9.34
C SER A 134 -7.74 14.23 10.51
N LYS A 135 -7.23 13.94 11.71
CA LYS A 135 -8.00 14.04 12.94
C LYS A 135 -8.68 15.39 13.14
N TYR A 136 -9.89 15.36 13.69
CA TYR A 136 -10.68 16.57 13.99
C TYR A 136 -10.03 17.48 15.04
N GLU A 137 -9.50 16.87 16.12
CA GLU A 137 -8.77 17.57 17.18
C GLU A 137 -7.38 16.93 17.38
N PRO A 138 -6.32 17.71 17.59
CA PRO A 138 -6.33 19.17 17.80
C PRO A 138 -6.63 19.98 16.54
N THR A 139 -7.38 21.07 16.67
CA THR A 139 -7.73 21.95 15.53
C THR A 139 -6.48 22.39 14.76
N GLY A 140 -6.47 22.12 13.45
CA GLY A 140 -5.34 22.44 12.57
C GLY A 140 -4.28 21.34 12.48
N PHE A 141 -4.47 20.21 13.16
CA PHE A 141 -3.67 19.00 12.98
C PHE A 141 -3.67 18.57 11.52
N ILE A 142 -2.49 18.28 10.99
CA ILE A 142 -2.33 17.82 9.61
C ILE A 142 -2.11 16.32 9.52
N GLY A 143 -1.50 15.68 10.53
CA GLY A 143 -1.19 14.24 10.46
C GLY A 143 -0.26 13.92 9.29
N ALA A 144 1.01 14.31 9.41
CA ALA A 144 1.99 14.07 8.35
C ALA A 144 2.35 12.59 8.23
N THR A 145 2.58 11.91 9.35
CA THR A 145 2.70 10.45 9.40
C THR A 145 1.35 9.74 9.31
N ASP A 146 0.28 10.46 9.60
CA ASP A 146 -1.06 9.99 9.95
C ASP A 146 -2.18 10.61 9.06
N SER A 147 -2.34 10.23 7.80
CA SER A 147 -1.51 9.36 6.96
C SER A 147 -1.13 10.02 5.63
N ALA A 148 -0.68 11.30 5.67
CA ALA A 148 -0.26 12.03 4.47
C ALA A 148 0.93 11.35 3.77
N ALA A 149 1.96 10.96 4.52
CA ALA A 149 3.12 10.24 4.00
C ALA A 149 2.74 8.88 3.37
N PRO A 150 1.98 7.99 4.04
CA PRO A 150 1.38 6.80 3.41
C PRO A 150 0.63 7.09 2.11
N CYS A 151 -0.24 8.11 2.07
CA CYS A 151 -0.96 8.48 0.83
C CYS A 151 0.01 8.82 -0.32
N ALA A 152 1.03 9.64 -0.05
CA ALA A 152 2.05 10.00 -1.04
C ALA A 152 2.87 8.77 -1.50
N MET A 153 3.16 7.83 -0.61
CA MET A 153 3.80 6.54 -0.95
C MET A 153 2.95 5.76 -1.96
N LEU A 154 1.64 5.65 -1.74
CA LEU A 154 0.77 4.90 -2.65
C LEU A 154 0.65 5.56 -4.02
N MET A 155 0.60 6.90 -4.08
CA MET A 155 0.65 7.63 -5.35
C MET A 155 1.97 7.37 -6.10
N HIS A 156 3.10 7.34 -5.38
CA HIS A 156 4.41 7.03 -5.95
C HIS A 156 4.46 5.60 -6.48
N VAL A 157 3.94 4.62 -5.73
CA VAL A 157 3.87 3.21 -6.15
C VAL A 157 3.12 3.10 -7.48
N ALA A 158 1.92 3.67 -7.58
CA ALA A 158 1.10 3.62 -8.80
C ALA A 158 1.86 4.12 -10.03
N ARG A 159 2.51 5.28 -9.90
CA ARG A 159 3.32 5.88 -10.96
C ARG A 159 4.54 5.05 -11.33
N SER A 160 5.17 4.42 -10.35
CA SER A 160 6.43 3.71 -10.52
C SER A 160 6.28 2.36 -11.21
N ILE A 161 5.12 1.71 -11.06
CA ILE A 161 4.87 0.38 -11.65
C ILE A 161 4.14 0.45 -13.00
N GLU A 162 3.53 1.59 -13.35
CA GLU A 162 2.63 1.70 -14.52
C GLU A 162 3.30 1.29 -15.85
N SER A 163 4.53 1.72 -16.10
CA SER A 163 5.22 1.36 -17.35
C SER A 163 5.54 -0.14 -17.42
N ALA A 164 5.87 -0.74 -16.28
CA ALA A 164 6.17 -2.17 -16.19
C ALA A 164 4.91 -3.02 -16.37
N LEU A 165 3.79 -2.62 -15.76
CA LEU A 165 2.47 -3.23 -15.98
C LEU A 165 2.07 -3.17 -17.46
N LYS A 166 2.24 -2.01 -18.12
CA LYS A 166 2.00 -1.86 -19.55
C LYS A 166 2.85 -2.79 -20.41
N ALA A 167 4.15 -2.86 -20.12
CA ALA A 167 5.08 -3.72 -20.84
C ALA A 167 4.66 -5.19 -20.71
N LYS A 168 4.38 -5.64 -19.48
CA LYS A 168 3.96 -7.01 -19.17
C LYS A 168 2.69 -7.40 -19.92
N TRP A 169 1.62 -6.63 -19.74
CA TRP A 169 0.34 -6.97 -20.35
C TRP A 169 0.34 -6.82 -21.87
N SER A 170 1.21 -5.98 -22.43
CA SER A 170 1.41 -5.93 -23.89
C SER A 170 2.14 -7.16 -24.43
N GLU A 171 3.01 -7.80 -23.65
CA GLU A 171 3.71 -9.03 -24.03
C GLU A 171 2.81 -10.27 -23.88
N GLU A 172 2.05 -10.33 -22.78
CA GLU A 172 1.08 -11.40 -22.53
C GLU A 172 -0.08 -11.41 -23.54
N GLY A 173 -0.42 -10.24 -24.09
CA GLY A 173 -1.51 -10.09 -25.05
C GLY A 173 -2.88 -9.96 -24.36
N GLU A 174 -3.96 -10.16 -25.13
CA GLU A 174 -5.30 -10.18 -24.55
C GLU A 174 -5.47 -11.37 -23.62
N HIS A 175 -6.00 -11.13 -22.43
CA HIS A 175 -6.28 -12.16 -21.46
C HIS A 175 -7.27 -13.19 -22.04
N ASP A 176 -6.84 -14.45 -22.13
CA ASP A 176 -7.60 -15.53 -22.78
C ASP A 176 -8.73 -16.12 -21.90
N GLY A 177 -8.85 -15.64 -20.67
CA GLY A 177 -9.89 -16.02 -19.71
C GLY A 177 -9.74 -17.43 -19.14
N LEU A 178 -8.57 -18.08 -19.32
CA LEU A 178 -8.30 -19.42 -18.81
C LEU A 178 -7.71 -19.40 -17.39
N ASP A 179 -6.98 -18.34 -17.04
CA ASP A 179 -6.35 -18.14 -15.73
C ASP A 179 -6.94 -16.92 -15.01
N VAL A 180 -6.71 -16.80 -13.70
CA VAL A 180 -7.11 -15.62 -12.94
C VAL A 180 -6.23 -14.43 -13.32
N ALA A 181 -6.86 -13.32 -13.71
CA ALA A 181 -6.15 -12.08 -13.96
C ALA A 181 -5.69 -11.44 -12.64
N HIS A 182 -4.48 -10.89 -12.61
CA HIS A 182 -3.95 -10.17 -11.46
C HIS A 182 -3.89 -8.68 -11.74
N GLY A 183 -4.55 -7.90 -10.89
CA GLY A 183 -4.54 -6.43 -10.89
C GLY A 183 -4.00 -5.86 -9.59
N VAL A 184 -3.94 -4.54 -9.52
CA VAL A 184 -3.61 -3.79 -8.31
C VAL A 184 -4.66 -2.70 -8.11
N GLN A 185 -5.00 -2.44 -6.85
CA GLN A 185 -5.84 -1.30 -6.49
C GLN A 185 -5.26 -0.54 -5.31
N ILE A 186 -5.47 0.77 -5.34
CA ILE A 186 -5.19 1.66 -4.21
C ILE A 186 -6.52 2.16 -3.66
N VAL A 187 -6.68 2.08 -2.34
CA VAL A 187 -7.85 2.62 -1.63
C VAL A 187 -7.37 3.70 -0.68
N LEU A 188 -7.84 4.92 -0.89
CA LEU A 188 -7.65 6.04 0.03
C LEU A 188 -8.95 6.24 0.80
N LEU A 189 -8.93 5.84 2.07
CA LEU A 189 -10.10 5.82 2.95
C LEU A 189 -10.33 7.18 3.60
N ASP A 190 -11.60 7.54 3.80
CA ASP A 190 -12.02 8.77 4.46
C ASP A 190 -12.62 8.46 5.84
N GLY A 191 -12.31 9.28 6.84
CA GLY A 191 -12.86 9.14 8.19
C GLY A 191 -12.40 7.88 8.91
N GLU A 192 -11.11 7.54 8.85
CA GLU A 192 -10.53 6.57 9.79
C GLU A 192 -10.68 7.08 11.23
N GLU A 193 -10.43 8.37 11.41
CA GLU A 193 -10.26 8.96 12.71
C GLU A 193 -11.56 9.10 13.49
N ALA A 194 -11.45 8.92 14.80
CA ALA A 194 -12.50 9.29 15.73
C ALA A 194 -12.66 10.81 15.78
N PHE A 195 -13.90 11.31 15.72
CA PHE A 195 -14.20 12.73 15.90
C PHE A 195 -14.09 13.15 17.38
N LEU A 196 -14.30 12.22 18.32
CA LEU A 196 -14.18 12.48 19.75
C LEU A 196 -13.43 11.37 20.50
N HIS A 197 -13.97 10.16 20.49
CA HIS A 197 -13.44 9.02 21.23
C HIS A 197 -13.48 7.78 20.36
N TRP A 198 -12.32 7.13 20.22
CA TRP A 198 -12.23 5.87 19.48
C TRP A 198 -13.18 4.82 20.06
N THR A 199 -14.21 4.48 19.29
CA THR A 199 -15.21 3.46 19.58
C THR A 199 -15.66 2.82 18.28
N ASP A 200 -16.37 1.68 18.35
CA ASP A 200 -16.90 0.98 17.16
C ASP A 200 -17.80 1.88 16.27
N ASP A 201 -18.43 2.91 16.85
CA ASP A 201 -19.31 3.85 16.15
C ASP A 201 -18.61 5.15 15.74
N ASP A 202 -17.61 5.61 16.51
CA ASP A 202 -16.81 6.82 16.28
C ASP A 202 -15.36 6.46 15.90
N SER A 203 -15.23 5.76 14.78
CA SER A 203 -13.98 5.46 14.06
C SER A 203 -14.32 4.74 12.74
N LEU A 204 -13.36 4.61 11.84
CA LEU A 204 -13.41 3.72 10.67
C LEU A 204 -14.65 3.94 9.78
N TYR A 205 -15.13 5.17 9.65
CA TYR A 205 -16.37 5.50 8.94
C TYR A 205 -16.34 5.03 7.49
N GLY A 206 -15.28 5.41 6.76
CA GLY A 206 -15.07 5.02 5.37
C GLY A 206 -14.87 3.52 5.21
N ALA A 207 -13.98 2.91 6.00
CA ALA A 207 -13.72 1.47 5.93
C ALA A 207 -14.96 0.63 6.24
N ARG A 208 -15.73 0.96 7.29
CA ARG A 208 -16.96 0.25 7.65
C ARG A 208 -17.99 0.35 6.53
N SER A 209 -18.19 1.54 5.97
CA SER A 209 -19.12 1.71 4.85
C SER A 209 -18.68 0.95 3.60
N LEU A 210 -17.40 1.04 3.22
CA LEU A 210 -16.88 0.40 2.02
C LEU A 210 -16.92 -1.12 2.12
N ALA A 211 -16.50 -1.68 3.25
CA ALA A 211 -16.51 -3.12 3.46
C ALA A 211 -17.93 -3.69 3.43
N ALA A 212 -18.90 -2.99 4.04
CA ALA A 212 -20.32 -3.40 3.99
C ALA A 212 -20.92 -3.29 2.58
N GLU A 213 -20.57 -2.23 1.84
CA GLU A 213 -21.00 -2.08 0.45
C GLU A 213 -20.44 -3.20 -0.43
N TRP A 214 -19.13 -3.46 -0.35
CA TRP A 214 -18.49 -4.50 -1.16
C TRP A 214 -18.97 -5.91 -0.81
N GLU A 215 -19.31 -6.20 0.45
CA GLU A 215 -19.92 -7.48 0.85
C GLU A 215 -21.26 -7.75 0.15
N SER A 216 -22.03 -6.70 -0.12
CA SER A 216 -23.37 -6.82 -0.72
C SER A 216 -23.39 -6.58 -2.23
N HIS A 217 -22.28 -6.15 -2.82
CA HIS A 217 -22.15 -5.85 -4.24
C HIS A 217 -21.65 -7.05 -5.04
N PHE A 218 -22.57 -7.90 -5.50
CA PHE A 218 -22.21 -9.10 -6.26
C PHE A 218 -21.73 -8.79 -7.68
N HIS A 219 -20.63 -9.42 -8.08
CA HIS A 219 -20.24 -9.60 -9.48
C HIS A 219 -21.24 -10.53 -10.21
N PRO A 220 -21.18 -10.62 -11.56
CA PRO A 220 -22.03 -11.54 -12.32
C PRO A 220 -22.01 -12.99 -11.80
N SER A 221 -23.11 -13.73 -11.95
CA SER A 221 -23.32 -15.04 -11.29
C SER A 221 -22.29 -16.13 -11.61
N MET A 222 -21.52 -15.97 -12.70
CA MET A 222 -20.48 -16.92 -13.14
C MET A 222 -19.07 -16.45 -12.79
N SER A 223 -18.92 -15.36 -12.03
CA SER A 223 -17.62 -14.81 -11.67
C SER A 223 -16.86 -15.68 -10.69
N THR A 224 -15.54 -15.79 -10.88
CA THR A 224 -14.63 -16.45 -9.92
C THR A 224 -14.69 -15.79 -8.54
N TYR A 225 -14.64 -14.46 -8.50
CA TYR A 225 -14.80 -13.66 -7.28
C TYR A 225 -16.25 -13.18 -7.17
N ARG A 226 -16.98 -13.56 -6.12
CA ARG A 226 -18.40 -13.20 -5.99
C ARG A 226 -18.62 -11.73 -5.71
N THR A 227 -17.70 -11.11 -4.98
CA THR A 227 -17.79 -9.70 -4.56
C THR A 227 -16.44 -9.02 -4.73
N PRO A 228 -16.37 -7.67 -4.69
CA PRO A 228 -15.11 -6.96 -4.63
C PRO A 228 -14.24 -7.34 -3.43
N LEU A 229 -14.82 -7.78 -2.30
CA LEU A 229 -14.05 -8.28 -1.15
C LEU A 229 -13.30 -9.56 -1.50
N ASP A 230 -13.98 -10.51 -2.16
CA ASP A 230 -13.36 -11.77 -2.57
C ASP A 230 -12.21 -11.56 -3.56
N SER A 231 -12.27 -10.46 -4.34
CA SER A 231 -11.20 -10.07 -5.25
C SER A 231 -9.96 -9.53 -4.54
N ILE A 232 -9.96 -9.27 -3.24
CA ILE A 232 -8.77 -8.77 -2.52
C ILE A 232 -7.83 -9.94 -2.23
N SER A 233 -6.66 -9.98 -2.87
CA SER A 233 -5.66 -11.02 -2.60
C SER A 233 -4.87 -10.78 -1.32
N LEU A 234 -4.61 -9.51 -1.00
CA LEU A 234 -4.00 -9.05 0.24
C LEU A 234 -4.35 -7.58 0.43
N PHE A 235 -4.76 -7.22 1.63
CA PHE A 235 -5.01 -5.85 2.06
C PHE A 235 -3.78 -5.33 2.81
N VAL A 236 -2.98 -4.50 2.14
CA VAL A 236 -1.75 -3.92 2.68
C VAL A 236 -2.06 -2.51 3.16
N LEU A 237 -2.24 -2.35 4.47
CA LEU A 237 -2.58 -1.08 5.10
C LEU A 237 -1.31 -0.38 5.60
N LEU A 238 -1.02 0.81 5.08
CA LEU A 238 0.08 1.67 5.53
C LEU A 238 -0.51 2.73 6.45
N ASP A 239 0.03 2.81 7.66
CA ASP A 239 -0.38 3.80 8.65
C ASP A 239 0.80 4.21 9.55
N LEU A 240 0.78 5.47 10.01
CA LEU A 240 1.78 6.10 10.89
C LEU A 240 3.23 5.96 10.38
N LEU A 241 3.45 6.04 9.06
CA LEU A 241 4.77 5.94 8.45
C LEU A 241 5.35 7.33 8.16
N GLY A 242 6.65 7.51 8.44
CA GLY A 242 7.38 8.74 8.12
C GLY A 242 8.32 9.22 9.22
N SER A 243 8.14 8.73 10.44
CA SER A 243 9.12 8.93 11.53
C SER A 243 10.36 8.05 11.36
N ALA A 244 11.50 8.51 11.89
CA ALA A 244 12.78 7.80 11.79
C ALA A 244 12.77 6.45 12.52
N GLY A 245 13.36 5.42 11.90
CA GLY A 245 13.62 4.12 12.54
C GLY A 245 12.37 3.37 13.05
N PRO A 246 11.27 3.28 12.27
CA PRO A 246 10.07 2.58 12.69
C PRO A 246 10.36 1.09 12.87
N LYS A 247 9.63 0.46 13.80
CA LYS A 247 9.59 -0.99 13.95
C LYS A 247 8.20 -1.47 13.60
N ILE A 248 8.05 -2.22 12.51
CA ILE A 248 6.78 -2.81 12.09
C ILE A 248 6.73 -4.27 12.58
N PRO A 249 5.89 -4.62 13.56
CA PRO A 249 5.66 -6.00 13.96
C PRO A 249 4.96 -6.80 12.86
N SER A 250 5.08 -8.13 12.90
CA SER A 250 4.20 -8.99 12.13
C SER A 250 2.96 -9.34 12.97
N TYR A 251 1.83 -8.71 12.64
CA TYR A 251 0.59 -8.81 13.44
C TYR A 251 -0.17 -10.12 13.22
N PHE A 252 -0.21 -10.64 11.99
CA PHE A 252 -1.06 -11.77 11.63
C PHE A 252 -0.26 -12.98 11.18
N LEU A 253 -0.57 -14.15 11.75
CA LEU A 253 0.08 -15.41 11.38
C LEU A 253 -0.25 -15.82 9.93
N THR A 254 -1.49 -15.59 9.48
CA THR A 254 -1.98 -16.02 8.16
C THR A 254 -1.25 -15.33 7.01
N THR A 255 -0.83 -14.08 7.20
CA THR A 255 -0.12 -13.26 6.22
C THR A 255 1.36 -13.04 6.57
N HIS A 256 1.89 -13.77 7.56
CA HIS A 256 3.28 -13.64 7.96
C HIS A 256 4.26 -13.92 6.81
N TRP A 257 3.88 -14.78 5.86
CA TRP A 257 4.66 -15.04 4.66
C TRP A 257 4.83 -13.77 3.79
N ALA A 258 3.81 -12.91 3.70
CA ALA A 258 3.88 -11.65 2.97
C ALA A 258 4.76 -10.63 3.71
N TYR A 259 4.66 -10.60 5.05
CA TYR A 259 5.59 -9.83 5.89
C TYR A 259 7.05 -10.27 5.66
N LYS A 260 7.33 -11.58 5.67
CA LYS A 260 8.67 -12.12 5.38
C LYS A 260 9.17 -11.69 4.01
N ASN A 261 8.28 -11.66 3.01
CA ASN A 261 8.67 -11.21 1.70
C ASN A 261 9.08 -9.72 1.72
N MET A 262 8.24 -8.84 2.27
CA MET A 262 8.57 -7.42 2.39
C MET A 262 9.86 -7.19 3.20
N ALA A 263 10.10 -7.96 4.26
CA ALA A 263 11.33 -7.91 5.04
C ALA A 263 12.56 -8.37 4.24
N THR A 264 12.39 -9.38 3.38
CA THR A 264 13.44 -9.85 2.45
C THR A 264 13.79 -8.78 1.43
N ILE A 265 12.79 -8.10 0.88
CA ILE A 265 12.97 -6.95 -0.02
C ILE A 265 13.75 -5.84 0.69
N GLU A 266 13.33 -5.42 1.89
CA GLU A 266 14.05 -4.42 2.68
C GLU A 266 15.52 -4.82 2.84
N LYS A 267 15.77 -6.06 3.30
CA LYS A 267 17.13 -6.56 3.51
C LYS A 267 17.96 -6.48 2.21
N ARG A 268 17.43 -6.99 1.09
CA ARG A 268 18.13 -6.98 -0.21
C ARG A 268 18.41 -5.56 -0.67
N MET A 269 17.46 -4.65 -0.56
CA MET A 269 17.65 -3.26 -0.94
C MET A 269 18.70 -2.56 -0.07
N ARG A 270 18.78 -2.88 1.23
CA ARG A 270 19.86 -2.38 2.11
C ARG A 270 21.23 -2.98 1.73
N ASP A 271 21.32 -4.28 1.48
CA ASP A 271 22.56 -4.95 1.06
C ASP A 271 23.10 -4.36 -0.25
N LEU A 272 22.20 -3.97 -1.15
CA LEU A 272 22.50 -3.32 -2.43
C LEU A 272 22.79 -1.82 -2.32
N GLY A 273 22.64 -1.22 -1.13
CA GLY A 273 22.84 0.22 -0.91
C GLY A 273 21.78 1.09 -1.59
N LEU A 274 20.57 0.58 -1.78
CA LEU A 274 19.47 1.26 -2.48
C LEU A 274 18.60 2.10 -1.55
N LEU A 275 18.71 1.92 -0.24
CA LEU A 275 17.98 2.69 0.78
C LEU A 275 18.89 3.75 1.40
N GLU A 276 18.33 4.91 1.71
CA GLU A 276 19.04 6.07 2.24
C GLU A 276 19.39 5.92 3.72
N THR A 277 18.44 5.39 4.49
CA THR A 277 18.57 5.24 5.94
C THR A 277 19.52 4.11 6.31
N LYS A 278 20.15 4.25 7.49
CA LYS A 278 20.99 3.22 8.12
C LYS A 278 20.52 2.98 9.56
N PRO A 279 19.31 2.45 9.74
CA PRO A 279 18.76 2.24 11.08
C PRO A 279 19.55 1.15 11.80
N THR A 280 19.52 1.18 13.14
CA THR A 280 20.16 0.15 13.97
C THR A 280 19.48 -1.21 13.84
N HIS A 281 18.19 -1.21 13.52
CA HIS A 281 17.37 -2.39 13.27
C HIS A 281 16.64 -2.22 11.94
N ALA A 282 16.37 -3.32 11.24
CA ALA A 282 15.49 -3.29 10.07
C ALA A 282 14.10 -2.77 10.46
N PHE A 283 13.42 -2.11 9.52
CA PHE A 283 12.05 -1.65 9.70
C PHE A 283 11.09 -2.82 9.90
N LEU A 284 11.37 -3.97 9.28
CA LEU A 284 10.61 -5.21 9.39
C LEU A 284 11.45 -6.30 10.12
N PRO A 285 11.67 -6.18 11.44
CA PRO A 285 12.63 -7.04 12.14
C PRO A 285 12.10 -8.45 12.49
N GLU A 286 10.81 -8.73 12.30
CA GLU A 286 10.18 -9.96 12.79
C GLU A 286 10.11 -11.08 11.73
N ALA A 287 11.00 -11.08 10.72
CA ALA A 287 10.97 -12.06 9.63
C ALA A 287 11.15 -13.52 10.10
N GLU A 288 11.76 -13.74 11.26
CA GLU A 288 11.98 -15.07 11.84
C GLU A 288 10.96 -15.44 12.93
N LYS A 289 9.88 -14.65 13.08
CA LYS A 289 8.85 -14.92 14.09
C LYS A 289 8.17 -16.26 13.83
N HIS A 290 8.09 -17.08 14.88
CA HIS A 290 7.45 -18.39 14.85
C HIS A 290 5.97 -18.31 15.25
N SER A 291 5.18 -19.32 14.89
CA SER A 291 3.73 -19.34 15.12
C SER A 291 3.32 -19.18 16.59
N GLY A 292 4.15 -19.63 17.54
CA GLY A 292 3.91 -19.48 18.98
C GLY A 292 4.17 -18.07 19.55
N GLU A 293 4.73 -17.16 18.75
CA GLU A 293 5.06 -15.79 19.16
C GLU A 293 3.99 -14.76 18.70
N PHE A 294 2.97 -15.22 17.98
CA PHE A 294 1.81 -14.39 17.64
C PHE A 294 0.87 -14.33 18.83
N SER A 295 0.54 -13.10 19.25
CA SER A 295 -0.36 -12.85 20.36
C SER A 295 -1.58 -12.07 19.87
N ALA A 296 -2.77 -12.58 20.16
CA ALA A 296 -4.03 -11.90 19.90
C ALA A 296 -4.16 -10.55 20.65
N TRP A 297 -3.34 -10.32 21.69
CA TRP A 297 -3.33 -9.07 22.46
C TRP A 297 -2.66 -7.90 21.72
N MET A 298 -1.89 -8.16 20.65
CA MET A 298 -1.21 -7.10 19.90
C MET A 298 -2.05 -6.50 18.76
N SER A 299 -3.37 -6.70 18.77
CA SER A 299 -4.24 -6.15 17.73
C SER A 299 -4.38 -4.64 17.89
N ILE A 300 -4.05 -3.90 16.84
CA ILE A 300 -4.33 -2.47 16.73
C ILE A 300 -5.65 -2.32 15.95
N SER A 301 -6.55 -1.47 16.42
CA SER A 301 -7.78 -1.16 15.70
C SER A 301 -7.46 -0.11 14.65
N ASP A 302 -7.83 -0.37 13.40
CA ASP A 302 -7.54 0.47 12.23
C ASP A 302 -8.44 0.00 11.06
N ASP A 303 -8.41 0.67 9.92
CA ASP A 303 -9.22 0.50 8.72
C ASP A 303 -9.28 -0.92 8.16
N HIS A 304 -8.32 -1.78 8.50
CA HIS A 304 -8.36 -3.19 8.11
C HIS A 304 -9.45 -3.99 8.84
N VAL A 305 -9.90 -3.55 10.02
CA VAL A 305 -10.80 -4.33 10.89
C VAL A 305 -12.11 -4.73 10.19
N PRO A 306 -12.84 -3.84 9.49
CA PRO A 306 -14.08 -4.20 8.80
C PRO A 306 -13.87 -5.20 7.65
N PHE A 307 -12.71 -5.19 7.00
CA PHE A 307 -12.34 -6.12 5.93
C PHE A 307 -11.90 -7.48 6.51
N MET A 308 -11.09 -7.47 7.56
CA MET A 308 -10.64 -8.65 8.28
C MET A 308 -11.82 -9.45 8.84
N HIS A 309 -12.81 -8.78 9.42
CA HIS A 309 -14.05 -9.43 9.90
C HIS A 309 -14.84 -10.13 8.79
N ARG A 310 -14.60 -9.78 7.53
CA ARG A 310 -15.21 -10.37 6.34
C ARG A 310 -14.29 -11.37 5.62
N GLY A 311 -13.19 -11.76 6.27
CA GLY A 311 -12.29 -12.81 5.78
C GLY A 311 -11.19 -12.34 4.84
N VAL A 312 -10.94 -11.02 4.73
CA VAL A 312 -9.84 -10.49 3.93
C VAL A 312 -8.51 -10.66 4.67
N ASP A 313 -7.51 -11.17 3.97
CA ASP A 313 -6.13 -11.29 4.49
C ASP A 313 -5.46 -9.92 4.58
N ILE A 314 -4.88 -9.61 5.75
CA ILE A 314 -4.32 -8.29 6.08
C ILE A 314 -2.80 -8.34 6.26
N LEU A 315 -2.08 -7.41 5.64
CA LEU A 315 -0.73 -7.03 6.03
C LEU A 315 -0.77 -5.60 6.57
N HIS A 316 -0.74 -5.47 7.90
CA HIS A 316 -0.80 -4.16 8.56
C HIS A 316 0.61 -3.60 8.79
N VAL A 317 0.95 -2.57 8.03
CA VAL A 317 2.25 -1.87 8.05
C VAL A 317 2.09 -0.62 8.90
N ILE A 318 2.00 -0.84 10.22
CA ILE A 318 1.94 0.21 11.24
C ILE A 318 3.03 -0.05 12.30
N PRO A 319 3.80 0.97 12.72
CA PRO A 319 4.85 0.80 13.71
C PRO A 319 4.32 0.49 15.10
N SER A 320 5.13 -0.20 15.90
CA SER A 320 4.93 -0.35 17.34
C SER A 320 6.28 -0.21 18.06
N PRO A 321 6.47 0.81 18.91
CA PRO A 321 5.50 1.85 19.30
C PRO A 321 5.16 2.82 18.15
N PHE A 322 4.05 3.55 18.30
CA PHE A 322 3.67 4.64 17.39
C PHE A 322 4.70 5.77 17.40
N PRO A 323 4.76 6.60 16.34
CA PRO A 323 5.55 7.83 16.31
C PRO A 323 5.38 8.66 17.57
N GLU A 324 6.45 9.28 18.08
CA GLU A 324 6.38 10.15 19.25
C GLU A 324 5.46 11.36 19.03
N VAL A 325 5.25 11.76 17.77
CA VAL A 325 4.40 12.87 17.35
C VAL A 325 2.92 12.50 17.18
N TRP A 326 2.56 11.20 17.25
CA TRP A 326 1.20 10.72 16.99
C TRP A 326 0.13 11.49 17.79
N HIS A 327 -0.90 11.98 17.09
CA HIS A 327 -1.98 12.84 17.59
C HIS A 327 -1.53 14.16 18.26
N LYS A 328 -0.34 14.67 17.93
CA LYS A 328 0.15 15.97 18.40
C LYS A 328 0.37 16.93 17.23
N MET A 329 0.38 18.23 17.51
CA MET A 329 0.57 19.24 16.47
C MET A 329 1.92 19.13 15.76
N GLU A 330 2.91 18.51 16.41
CA GLU A 330 4.22 18.18 15.85
C GLU A 330 4.19 17.06 14.80
N ASP A 331 3.06 16.38 14.57
CA ASP A 331 2.93 15.50 13.39
C ASP A 331 2.69 16.33 12.12
N ASP A 332 3.73 17.09 11.78
CA ASP A 332 3.80 17.99 10.64
C ASP A 332 4.90 17.56 9.64
N GLY A 333 4.99 18.28 8.51
CA GLY A 333 5.99 17.98 7.49
C GLY A 333 7.44 18.11 7.97
N GLU A 334 7.72 19.01 8.91
CA GLU A 334 9.08 19.29 9.40
C GLU A 334 9.62 18.13 10.27
N HIS A 335 8.74 17.34 10.87
CA HIS A 335 9.10 16.20 11.72
C HIS A 335 9.14 14.86 10.96
N LEU A 336 8.82 14.85 9.67
CA LEU A 336 9.05 13.68 8.81
C LEU A 336 10.55 13.43 8.63
N ASP A 337 10.98 12.19 8.84
CA ASP A 337 12.28 11.73 8.35
C ASP A 337 12.15 11.37 6.88
N LEU A 338 12.35 12.37 6.00
CA LEU A 338 12.23 12.18 4.55
C LEU A 338 13.04 10.99 4.02
N PRO A 339 14.28 10.70 4.47
CA PRO A 339 14.97 9.48 4.08
C PRO A 339 14.16 8.20 4.39
N THR A 340 13.57 8.09 5.58
CA THR A 340 12.70 6.97 5.96
C THR A 340 11.44 6.91 5.09
N THR A 341 10.80 8.05 4.84
CA THR A 341 9.61 8.14 3.98
C THR A 341 9.92 7.67 2.55
N ARG A 342 11.05 8.10 1.98
CA ARG A 342 11.50 7.68 0.64
C ARG A 342 11.87 6.20 0.60
N ASP A 343 12.50 5.67 1.65
CA ASP A 343 12.82 4.25 1.75
C ASP A 343 11.57 3.38 1.79
N TRP A 344 10.54 3.76 2.55
CA TRP A 344 9.26 3.06 2.57
C TRP A 344 8.58 3.06 1.20
N ALA A 345 8.55 4.20 0.51
CA ALA A 345 8.01 4.27 -0.85
C ALA A 345 8.71 3.28 -1.78
N LYS A 346 10.03 3.13 -1.67
CA LYS A 346 10.80 2.16 -2.45
C LYS A 346 10.51 0.70 -2.06
N ILE A 347 10.45 0.39 -0.78
CA ILE A 347 10.14 -0.96 -0.28
C ILE A 347 8.75 -1.41 -0.74
N VAL A 348 7.74 -0.54 -0.59
CA VAL A 348 6.37 -0.83 -0.99
C VAL A 348 6.27 -0.97 -2.52
N THR A 349 6.96 -0.12 -3.28
CA THR A 349 7.02 -0.23 -4.75
C THR A 349 7.63 -1.58 -5.17
N ALA A 350 8.72 -2.00 -4.54
CA ALA A 350 9.35 -3.28 -4.83
C ALA A 350 8.46 -4.47 -4.44
N PHE A 351 7.77 -4.39 -3.29
CA PHE A 351 6.81 -5.40 -2.86
C PHE A 351 5.64 -5.53 -3.85
N THR A 352 5.07 -4.41 -4.29
CA THR A 352 4.03 -4.41 -5.32
C THR A 352 4.54 -4.96 -6.66
N ALA A 353 5.76 -4.61 -7.05
CA ALA A 353 6.34 -5.11 -8.29
C ALA A 353 6.63 -6.62 -8.27
N GLU A 354 7.07 -7.18 -7.14
CA GLU A 354 7.16 -8.65 -6.96
C GLU A 354 5.77 -9.30 -6.99
N TRP A 355 4.79 -8.70 -6.31
CA TRP A 355 3.43 -9.25 -6.27
C TRP A 355 2.76 -9.29 -7.64
N MET A 356 3.01 -8.26 -8.44
CA MET A 356 2.49 -8.15 -9.80
C MET A 356 3.35 -8.90 -10.84
N ASP A 357 4.40 -9.60 -10.39
CA ASP A 357 5.34 -10.36 -11.24
C ASP A 357 5.89 -9.48 -12.38
N LEU A 358 6.51 -8.37 -12.00
CA LEU A 358 7.08 -7.37 -12.92
C LEU A 358 8.57 -7.58 -13.21
N LYS A 359 9.09 -8.76 -12.88
CA LYS A 359 10.48 -9.12 -13.13
C LYS A 359 10.84 -8.93 -14.60
N GLY A 360 11.96 -8.26 -14.89
CA GLY A 360 12.41 -7.95 -16.25
C GLY A 360 11.61 -6.88 -16.98
N HIS A 361 10.54 -6.34 -16.38
CA HIS A 361 9.68 -5.30 -16.97
C HIS A 361 9.93 -3.91 -16.35
N MET A 362 10.73 -3.83 -15.28
CA MET A 362 11.04 -2.57 -14.63
C MET A 362 11.83 -1.64 -15.58
N PRO A 363 11.41 -0.38 -15.76
CA PRO A 363 12.05 0.53 -16.71
C PRO A 363 13.47 0.85 -16.26
N LYS A 364 14.43 0.82 -17.18
CA LYS A 364 15.81 1.22 -16.89
C LYS A 364 15.85 2.69 -16.47
N GLN A 365 16.39 2.96 -15.29
CA GLN A 365 16.68 4.31 -14.83
C GLN A 365 17.68 4.94 -15.80
N SER A 366 17.34 6.09 -16.39
CA SER A 366 18.31 6.87 -17.14
C SER A 366 19.44 7.26 -16.19
N SER A 367 20.68 6.91 -16.54
CA SER A 367 21.88 7.20 -15.75
C SER A 367 22.14 8.71 -15.71
N THR A 368 21.39 9.43 -14.89
CA THR A 368 21.64 10.86 -14.66
C THR A 368 22.85 10.92 -13.74
N LYS A 369 24.03 11.09 -14.34
CA LYS A 369 25.26 11.47 -13.62
C LYS A 369 24.95 12.70 -12.77
N GLN A 370 24.75 12.52 -11.48
CA GLN A 370 24.84 13.61 -10.52
C GLN A 370 26.24 14.23 -10.69
N LYS A 371 26.30 15.42 -11.29
CA LYS A 371 27.51 16.23 -11.29
C LYS A 371 27.81 16.58 -9.84
N ARG A 372 28.73 15.82 -9.24
CA ARG A 372 29.42 16.22 -8.01
C ARG A 372 29.98 17.62 -8.25
N SER A 373 29.43 18.61 -7.57
CA SER A 373 30.01 19.94 -7.45
C SER A 373 31.41 19.78 -6.87
N VAL A 374 32.43 19.90 -7.72
CA VAL A 374 33.81 20.05 -7.27
C VAL A 374 33.99 21.52 -6.95
N THR A 375 33.91 21.85 -5.67
CA THR A 375 34.33 23.15 -5.15
C THR A 375 35.82 23.30 -5.45
N THR A 376 36.14 24.16 -6.42
CA THR A 376 37.53 24.55 -6.69
C THR A 376 37.97 25.52 -5.60
N ALA A 377 38.86 25.05 -4.73
CA ALA A 377 39.55 25.90 -3.77
C ALA A 377 40.46 26.88 -4.53
N ALA A 378 40.12 28.16 -4.48
CA ALA A 378 40.96 29.24 -5.00
C ALA A 378 42.27 29.31 -4.19
N THR A 379 43.38 28.98 -4.82
CA THR A 379 44.72 29.19 -4.29
C THR A 379 45.14 30.64 -4.57
N SER A 380 45.24 31.44 -3.52
CA SER A 380 45.83 32.78 -3.58
C SER A 380 47.33 32.66 -3.90
N SER A 381 47.76 33.20 -5.03
CA SER A 381 49.17 33.45 -5.32
C SER A 381 49.51 34.90 -4.96
N LYS A 382 50.58 35.05 -4.19
CA LYS A 382 51.19 36.32 -3.79
C LYS A 382 51.78 37.02 -5.00
N THR A 383 51.59 38.33 -5.09
CA THR A 383 52.31 39.20 -6.03
C THR A 383 53.46 39.86 -5.26
N GLU A 384 54.70 39.54 -5.65
CA GLU A 384 55.85 40.42 -5.45
C GLU A 384 56.03 41.22 -6.76
N LEU A 385 55.89 42.53 -6.67
CA LEU A 385 56.77 43.57 -7.22
C LEU A 385 56.21 44.96 -6.87
#